data_AF-A0A015MWW9-F1
#
_entry.id   AF-A0A015MWW9-F1
#
_cell.length_a   1.000
_cell.length_b   1.000
_cell.length_c   1.000
_cell.angle_alpha   90.00
_cell.angle_beta   90.00
_cell.angle_gamma   90.00
#
_symmetry.space_group_name_H-M   'P 1'
#
loop_
_entity.id
_entity.type
_entity.pdbx_description
1 polymer ?
#
loop_
_entity_poly.entity_id
_entity_poly.type
_entity_poly.pdbx_seq_one_letter_code
_entity_poly.pdbx_strand_id
1 'polypeptide(L)'
;MPVQVLTGDKFRDNCINLIHKALIGDDKVKINEAEESRLAEKAKLIEQYIYRNSNYTVNKNYKDTARSKIWNLKDKKNPELRQNVAEGSINEEEFAQMDAEVKYHHNI
;
A
#
# COMPACT_ATOMS: atom_id res chain seq x y z
N MET A 1 14.31 2.95 -10.22
CA MET A 1 14.30 1.60 -10.87
C MET A 1 12.97 0.90 -10.59
N PRO A 2 12.40 0.07 -11.49
CA PRO A 2 11.14 -0.62 -11.19
C PRO A 2 11.33 -1.53 -9.96
N VAL A 3 10.35 -1.51 -9.05
CA VAL A 3 10.26 -2.41 -7.90
C VAL A 3 10.53 -3.85 -8.40
N GLN A 4 11.64 -4.46 -8.00
CA GLN A 4 11.87 -5.88 -8.27
C GLN A 4 10.91 -6.68 -7.41
N VAL A 5 9.82 -7.14 -8.00
CA VAL A 5 8.80 -7.95 -7.34
C VAL A 5 8.98 -9.41 -7.75
N LEU A 6 9.38 -10.23 -6.77
CA LEU A 6 9.79 -11.63 -6.93
C LEU A 6 9.04 -12.52 -5.91
N THR A 7 7.81 -12.11 -5.59
CA THR A 7 6.98 -12.81 -4.61
C THR A 7 6.37 -14.12 -5.15
N GLY A 8 6.53 -14.39 -6.45
CA GLY A 8 6.03 -15.59 -7.13
C GLY A 8 4.53 -15.53 -7.49
N ASP A 9 3.83 -14.51 -6.98
CA ASP A 9 2.40 -14.29 -7.19
C ASP A 9 2.14 -12.98 -7.94
N LYS A 10 1.54 -13.09 -9.13
CA LYS A 10 1.19 -11.93 -9.97
C LYS A 10 0.34 -10.89 -9.24
N PHE A 11 -0.49 -11.34 -8.28
CA PHE A 11 -1.31 -10.44 -7.46
C PHE A 11 -0.49 -9.63 -6.47
N ARG A 12 0.48 -10.26 -5.80
CA ARG A 12 1.38 -9.59 -4.85
C ARG A 12 2.26 -8.58 -5.57
N ASP A 13 2.78 -8.97 -6.73
CA ASP A 13 3.60 -8.11 -7.56
C ASP A 13 2.82 -6.86 -8.03
N ASN A 14 1.57 -7.05 -8.44
CA ASN A 14 0.69 -5.95 -8.84
C ASN A 14 0.28 -5.07 -7.65
N CYS A 15 0.03 -5.67 -6.48
CA CYS A 15 -0.31 -4.96 -5.25
C CYS A 15 0.78 -3.97 -4.85
N ILE A 16 2.04 -4.43 -4.83
CA ILE A 16 3.20 -3.58 -4.50
C ILE A 16 3.32 -2.43 -5.50
N ASN A 17 3.16 -2.70 -6.80
CA ASN A 17 3.18 -1.66 -7.82
C ASN A 17 2.06 -0.63 -7.63
N LEU A 18 0.87 -1.05 -7.21
CA LEU A 18 -0.25 -0.15 -6.93
C LEU A 18 -0.01 0.70 -5.68
N ILE A 19 0.50 0.11 -4.59
CA ILE A 19 0.86 0.84 -3.37
C ILE A 19 1.95 1.86 -3.68
N HIS A 20 2.99 1.47 -4.40
CA HIS A 20 4.07 2.37 -4.83
C HIS A 20 3.52 3.56 -5.62
N LYS A 21 2.65 3.31 -6.61
CA LYS A 21 2.00 4.39 -7.37
C LYS A 21 1.11 5.28 -6.48
N ALA A 22 0.40 4.71 -5.52
CA ALA A 22 -0.45 5.48 -4.60
C ALA A 22 0.38 6.37 -3.68
N LEU A 23 1.54 5.90 -3.21
CA LEU A 23 2.50 6.66 -2.40
C LEU A 23 3.10 7.84 -3.17
N ILE A 24 3.47 7.63 -4.43
CA ILE A 24 3.94 8.72 -5.32
C ILE A 24 2.82 9.73 -5.56
N GLY A 25 1.58 9.24 -5.68
CA GLY A 25 0.42 10.04 -6.07
C GLY A 25 0.25 10.10 -7.60
N ASP A 26 -0.96 10.42 -8.06
CA ASP A 26 -1.24 10.64 -9.49
C ASP A 26 -0.48 11.88 -10.04
N ASP A 27 -0.09 12.80 -9.15
CA ASP A 27 0.79 13.88 -9.51
C ASP A 27 2.15 13.28 -9.86
N LYS A 28 2.61 13.53 -11.08
CA LYS A 28 3.95 13.19 -11.57
C LYS A 28 4.99 14.05 -10.86
N VAL A 29 4.98 14.07 -9.53
CA VAL A 29 5.98 14.69 -8.69
C VAL A 29 7.27 13.96 -9.03
N LYS A 30 8.24 14.70 -9.57
CA LYS A 30 9.59 14.19 -9.77
C LYS A 30 10.20 13.99 -8.39
N ILE A 31 10.01 12.81 -7.84
CA ILE A 31 10.73 12.36 -6.66
C ILE A 31 12.16 11.97 -7.07
N ASN A 32 13.11 12.21 -6.18
CA ASN A 32 14.50 11.83 -6.40
C ASN A 32 14.63 10.30 -6.42
N GLU A 33 15.68 9.79 -7.06
CA GLU A 33 15.91 8.34 -7.18
C GLU A 33 16.04 7.65 -5.80
N ALA A 34 16.58 8.36 -4.81
CA ALA A 34 16.63 7.90 -3.42
C ALA A 34 15.24 7.78 -2.77
N GLU A 35 14.36 8.75 -3.02
CA GLU A 35 12.99 8.74 -2.50
C GLU A 35 12.15 7.66 -3.21
N GLU A 36 12.31 7.51 -4.53
CA GLU A 36 11.68 6.41 -5.28
C GLU A 36 12.10 5.05 -4.68
N SER A 37 13.38 4.85 -4.41
CA SER A 37 13.86 3.60 -3.81
C SER A 37 13.29 3.37 -2.40
N ARG A 38 13.19 4.42 -1.57
CA ARG A 38 12.58 4.32 -0.24
C ARG A 38 11.09 3.98 -0.33
N LEU A 39 10.32 4.66 -1.18
CA LEU A 39 8.90 4.38 -1.37
C LEU A 39 8.65 2.98 -1.95
N ALA A 40 9.50 2.52 -2.85
CA ALA A 40 9.49 1.17 -3.41
C ALA A 40 9.67 0.11 -2.31
N GLU A 41 10.62 0.33 -1.40
CA GLU A 41 10.88 -0.57 -0.28
C GLU A 41 9.73 -0.57 0.73
N LYS A 42 9.18 0.61 1.05
CA LYS A 42 7.98 0.73 1.88
C LYS A 42 6.78 0.01 1.28
N ALA A 43 6.53 0.16 -0.02
CA ALA A 43 5.43 -0.51 -0.68
C ALA A 43 5.53 -2.05 -0.58
N LYS A 44 6.75 -2.60 -0.67
CA LYS A 44 6.99 -4.03 -0.44
C LYS A 44 6.68 -4.45 0.99
N LEU A 45 7.14 -3.67 1.97
CA LEU A 45 6.90 -3.95 3.39
C LEU A 45 5.40 -3.95 3.71
N ILE A 46 4.67 -2.92 3.27
CA ILE A 46 3.21 -2.83 3.46
C ILE A 46 2.51 -4.07 2.91
N GLU A 47 2.82 -4.46 1.67
CA GLU A 47 2.24 -5.67 1.08
C GLU A 47 2.56 -6.92 1.89
N GLN A 48 3.81 -7.06 2.34
CA GLN A 48 4.25 -8.21 3.11
C GLN A 48 3.52 -8.31 4.45
N TYR A 49 3.28 -7.18 5.12
CA TYR A 49 2.47 -7.14 6.35
C TYR A 49 1.02 -7.51 6.07
N ILE A 50 0.39 -7.01 5.00
CA ILE A 50 -0.97 -7.40 4.61
C ILE A 50 -1.05 -8.91 4.31
N TYR A 51 -0.03 -9.45 3.63
CA TYR A 51 0.07 -10.88 3.33
C TYR A 51 0.18 -11.71 4.60
N ARG A 52 1.04 -11.30 5.53
CA ARG A 52 1.18 -11.90 6.86
C ARG A 52 -0.13 -11.86 7.66
N ASN A 53 -0.82 -10.72 7.67
CA ASN A 53 -2.11 -10.56 8.35
C ASN A 53 -3.21 -11.42 7.72
N SER A 54 -3.07 -11.75 6.44
CA SER A 54 -3.98 -12.62 5.70
C SER A 54 -3.60 -14.11 5.81
N ASN A 55 -2.87 -14.49 6.86
CA ASN A 55 -2.34 -15.85 7.08
C ASN A 55 -1.44 -16.36 5.95
N TYR A 56 -0.69 -15.48 5.29
CA TYR A 56 0.16 -15.82 4.15
C TYR A 56 -0.62 -16.50 3.01
N THR A 57 -1.86 -16.05 2.78
CA THR A 57 -2.68 -16.54 1.68
C THR A 57 -3.25 -15.38 0.87
N VAL A 58 -3.25 -15.53 -0.46
CA VAL A 58 -3.86 -14.55 -1.39
C VAL A 58 -5.37 -14.81 -1.50
N ASN A 59 -6.07 -14.68 -0.36
CA ASN A 59 -7.53 -14.83 -0.30
C ASN A 59 -8.26 -13.55 -0.74
N LYS A 60 -9.59 -13.65 -0.86
CA LYS A 60 -10.44 -12.49 -1.20
C LYS A 60 -10.27 -11.34 -0.20
N ASN A 61 -10.17 -11.67 1.09
CA ASN A 61 -9.91 -10.70 2.16
C ASN A 61 -8.60 -9.93 1.94
N TYR A 62 -7.51 -10.62 1.59
CA TYR A 62 -6.23 -9.97 1.26
C TYR A 62 -6.41 -8.95 0.12
N LYS A 63 -7.11 -9.33 -0.95
CA LYS A 63 -7.33 -8.45 -2.12
C LYS A 63 -8.18 -7.24 -1.77
N ASP A 64 -9.21 -7.44 -0.95
CA ASP A 64 -10.11 -6.36 -0.53
C ASP A 64 -9.39 -5.40 0.43
N THR A 65 -8.62 -5.91 1.40
CA THR A 65 -7.76 -5.09 2.26
C THR A 65 -6.73 -4.32 1.45
N ALA A 66 -5.98 -4.99 0.57
CA ALA A 66 -4.97 -4.35 -0.27
C ALA A 66 -5.57 -3.21 -1.12
N ARG A 67 -6.72 -3.45 -1.76
CA ARG A 67 -7.42 -2.41 -2.53
C ARG A 67 -7.87 -1.25 -1.65
N SER A 68 -8.43 -1.53 -0.48
CA SER A 68 -8.84 -0.50 0.48
C SER A 68 -7.66 0.39 0.87
N LYS A 69 -6.50 -0.22 1.18
CA LYS A 69 -5.26 0.51 1.50
C LYS A 69 -4.76 1.38 0.34
N ILE A 70 -4.75 0.83 -0.88
CA ILE A 70 -4.39 1.59 -2.08
C ILE A 70 -5.35 2.77 -2.28
N TRP A 71 -6.64 2.55 -2.06
CA TRP A 71 -7.66 3.58 -2.22
C TRP A 71 -7.53 4.68 -1.15
N ASN A 72 -7.28 4.33 0.11
CA ASN A 72 -6.98 5.27 1.19
C ASN A 72 -5.72 6.11 0.89
N LEU A 73 -4.65 5.51 0.37
CA LEU A 73 -3.44 6.24 -0.05
C LEU A 73 -3.68 7.15 -1.26
N LYS A 74 -4.59 6.75 -2.15
CA LYS A 74 -4.98 7.52 -3.34
C LYS A 74 -6.06 8.56 -3.03
N ASP A 75 -6.70 8.50 -1.87
CA ASP A 75 -7.80 9.37 -1.52
C ASP A 75 -7.28 10.80 -1.32
N LYS A 76 -7.69 11.68 -2.23
CA LYS A 76 -7.34 13.11 -2.20
C LYS A 76 -7.92 13.83 -1.00
N LYS A 77 -8.89 13.22 -0.30
CA LYS A 77 -9.46 13.78 0.94
C LYS A 77 -8.54 13.62 2.14
N ASN A 78 -7.61 12.65 2.12
CA ASN A 78 -6.68 12.37 3.23
C ASN A 78 -5.21 12.47 2.78
N PRO A 79 -4.74 13.64 2.33
CA PRO A 79 -3.35 13.82 1.91
C PRO A 79 -2.36 13.57 3.07
N GLU A 80 -2.75 13.85 4.32
CA GLU A 80 -1.93 13.59 5.51
C GLU A 80 -1.59 12.11 5.67
N LEU A 81 -2.52 11.20 5.37
CA LEU A 81 -2.29 9.77 5.56
C LEU A 81 -1.23 9.25 4.57
N ARG A 82 -1.32 9.68 3.31
CA ARG A 82 -0.28 9.42 2.31
C ARG A 82 1.06 10.03 2.74
N GLN A 83 1.05 11.26 3.20
CA GLN A 83 2.26 11.99 3.57
C GLN A 83 2.93 11.35 4.80
N ASN A 84 2.17 10.96 5.81
CA ASN A 84 2.66 10.26 6.99
C ASN A 84 3.27 8.89 6.64
N VAL A 85 2.69 8.13 5.72
CA VAL A 85 3.29 6.86 5.28
C VAL A 85 4.54 7.10 4.43
N ALA A 86 4.53 8.11 3.55
CA ALA A 86 5.69 8.48 2.73
C ALA A 86 6.87 8.96 3.60
N GLU A 87 6.62 9.87 4.54
CA GLU A 87 7.63 10.41 5.49
C GLU A 87 8.07 9.35 6.51
N GLY A 88 7.23 8.36 6.81
CA GLY A 88 7.52 7.30 7.79
C GLY A 88 7.01 7.61 9.20
N SER A 89 6.14 8.61 9.33
CA SER A 89 5.39 8.89 10.56
C SER A 89 4.41 7.78 10.92
N ILE A 90 3.87 7.07 9.91
CA ILE A 90 3.07 5.85 10.11
C ILE A 90 3.91 4.66 9.65
N ASN A 91 4.12 3.70 10.56
CA ASN A 91 4.82 2.45 10.27
C ASN A 91 4.06 1.61 9.23
N GLU A 92 4.79 0.86 8.40
CA GLU A 92 4.20 0.02 7.35
C GLU A 92 3.34 -1.11 7.94
N GLU A 93 3.71 -1.62 9.12
CA GLU A 93 2.96 -2.62 9.88
C GLU A 93 1.65 -2.04 10.42
N GLU A 94 1.74 -0.90 11.13
CA GLU A 94 0.57 -0.15 11.61
C GLU A 94 -0.35 0.19 10.45
N PHE A 95 0.18 0.70 9.33
CA PHE A 95 -0.60 0.98 8.14
C PHE A 95 -1.25 -0.28 7.55
N ALA A 96 -0.56 -1.42 7.54
CA ALA A 96 -1.16 -2.67 7.07
C ALA A 96 -2.27 -3.19 8.00
N GLN A 97 -2.14 -2.95 9.31
CA GLN A 97 -3.10 -3.38 10.33
C GLN A 97 -4.26 -2.39 10.55
N MET A 98 -4.05 -1.09 10.30
CA MET A 98 -4.94 0.02 10.71
C MET A 98 -6.36 0.01 10.14
N ASP A 99 -6.69 -0.83 9.15
CA ASP A 99 -8.03 -0.83 8.52
C ASP A 99 -8.66 -2.22 8.53
N ALA A 100 -8.34 -3.06 9.52
CA ALA A 100 -9.16 -4.25 9.73
C ALA A 100 -10.56 -3.91 10.28
N GLU A 101 -10.81 -2.69 10.79
CA GLU A 101 -12.03 -2.43 11.57
C GLU A 101 -12.67 -1.04 11.38
N VAL A 102 -12.88 -0.58 10.14
CA VAL A 102 -13.91 0.45 9.88
C VAL A 102 -14.72 0.10 8.63
N LYS A 103 -15.76 -0.72 8.86
CA LYS A 103 -17.10 -0.63 8.26
C LYS A 103 -17.21 0.14 6.93
N TYR A 104 -17.13 -0.57 5.82
CA TYR A 104 -18.02 -0.28 4.69
C TYR A 104 -19.22 -1.23 4.76
N HIS A 105 -20.13 -0.94 5.70
CA HIS A 105 -21.55 -1.14 5.43
C HIS A 105 -21.90 -0.22 4.26
N HIS A 106 -21.75 -0.72 3.04
CA HIS A 106 -22.45 -0.15 1.91
C HIS A 106 -23.91 -0.59 2.06
N ASN A 107 -24.73 0.24 2.72
CA ASN A 107 -26.17 0.21 2.56
C ASN A 107 -26.47 0.58 1.10
N ILE A 108 -26.88 -0.41 0.30
CA ILE A 108 -27.93 -0.26 -0.72
C ILE A 108 -28.81 -1.49 -0.62
#